data_AF-A0A8B9VVR0-F1
#
_entry.id   AF-A0A8B9VVR0-F1
#
_cell.length_a   1.000
_cell.length_b   1.000
_cell.length_c   1.000
_cell.angle_alpha   90.00
_cell.angle_beta   90.00
_cell.angle_gamma   90.00
#
_symmetry.space_group_name_H-M   'P 1'
#
loop_
_entity.id
_entity.type
_entity.pdbx_description
1 polymer ?
#
loop_
_entity_poly.entity_id
_entity_poly.type
_entity_poly.pdbx_seq_one_letter_code
_entity_poly.pdbx_strand_id
1 'polypeptide(L)'
;VRGARGAAGRGVLPDHQAAHRQHQLQAVSPAGLGQHSQAAPNFPCRDSCQKGWRLLYILTAYYRCSEVLRPFLLAFLQGASGRPELPFHGISKACEQNFRKTLQFGGRSLFPSSMELKAMVAGRSAKRQLFLLPGGIERHLKIKTCSVAQDVIEELCCEMGLQRPEAFEEYILFVVTDRGEGLLDVPPDPKWVPEGGSAAR
;
A
#
# COMPACT_ATOMS: atom_id res chain seq x y z
N VAL A 1 -19.29 -62.63 51.85
CA VAL A 1 -20.49 -63.09 51.12
C VAL A 1 -21.17 -61.86 50.51
N ARG A 2 -21.69 -62.00 49.28
CA ARG A 2 -22.17 -61.00 48.31
C ARG A 2 -23.01 -59.80 48.85
N GLY A 3 -22.91 -58.66 48.17
CA GLY A 3 -24.11 -58.00 47.59
C GLY A 3 -24.43 -56.53 47.93
N ALA A 4 -24.76 -55.78 46.86
CA ALA A 4 -25.66 -54.61 46.74
C ALA A 4 -25.24 -53.26 47.37
N ARG A 5 -24.89 -52.23 46.58
CA ARG A 5 -25.73 -51.25 45.83
C ARG A 5 -26.52 -50.27 46.72
N GLY A 6 -26.09 -49.00 46.69
CA GLY A 6 -26.90 -47.94 46.06
C GLY A 6 -27.60 -46.89 46.94
N ALA A 7 -27.14 -45.64 46.77
CA ALA A 7 -27.92 -44.39 46.69
C ALA A 7 -28.34 -43.64 47.98
N ALA A 8 -27.51 -42.63 48.29
CA ALA A 8 -27.79 -41.21 48.56
C ALA A 8 -29.16 -40.79 49.15
N GLY A 9 -29.10 -40.26 50.37
CA GLY A 9 -30.17 -39.55 51.07
C GLY A 9 -30.32 -38.07 50.70
N ARG A 10 -31.54 -37.58 50.93
CA ARG A 10 -32.03 -36.19 50.81
C ARG A 10 -31.87 -35.39 52.11
N GLY A 11 -31.85 -34.07 51.98
CA GLY A 11 -32.32 -33.07 52.96
C GLY A 11 -31.19 -32.38 53.75
N VAL A 12 -31.19 -31.08 54.08
CA VAL A 12 -32.28 -30.14 54.41
C VAL A 12 -31.72 -28.67 54.48
N LEU A 13 -32.41 -27.71 53.83
CA LEU A 13 -32.70 -26.26 54.15
C LEU A 13 -31.57 -25.25 54.57
N PRO A 14 -31.83 -23.91 54.71
CA PRO A 14 -32.31 -22.95 53.70
C PRO A 14 -31.64 -21.53 53.79
N ASP A 15 -32.08 -20.63 52.90
CA ASP A 15 -32.33 -19.19 53.06
C ASP A 15 -31.25 -18.10 53.30
N HIS A 16 -31.30 -17.15 52.36
CA HIS A 16 -31.31 -15.68 52.50
C HIS A 16 -30.21 -14.97 53.30
N GLN A 17 -29.35 -14.26 52.57
CA GLN A 17 -29.15 -12.79 52.66
C GLN A 17 -28.04 -12.38 51.69
N ALA A 18 -28.38 -11.66 50.61
CA ALA A 18 -28.42 -10.20 50.53
C ALA A 18 -27.03 -9.56 50.32
N ALA A 19 -26.82 -9.03 49.11
CA ALA A 19 -26.17 -7.74 48.85
C ALA A 19 -25.81 -7.69 47.35
N HIS A 20 -26.58 -6.96 46.55
CA HIS A 20 -26.33 -5.56 46.19
C HIS A 20 -25.29 -5.38 45.06
N ARG A 21 -25.77 -4.76 43.96
CA ARG A 21 -25.02 -4.01 42.94
C ARG A 21 -24.10 -4.82 42.01
N GLN A 22 -24.51 -4.97 40.75
CA GLN A 22 -24.15 -4.01 39.70
C GLN A 22 -24.88 -4.35 38.40
N HIS A 23 -25.41 -3.32 37.74
CA HIS A 23 -25.95 -3.40 36.39
C HIS A 23 -24.87 -3.86 35.42
N GLN A 24 -25.03 -5.04 34.83
CA GLN A 24 -24.37 -5.41 33.59
C GLN A 24 -25.47 -5.71 32.58
N LEU A 25 -25.82 -4.71 31.78
CA LEU A 25 -26.61 -4.91 30.56
C LEU A 25 -25.76 -5.74 29.61
N GLN A 26 -25.93 -7.06 29.65
CA GLN A 26 -25.54 -7.93 28.55
C GLN A 26 -26.50 -7.65 27.39
N ALA A 27 -26.05 -6.87 26.41
CA ALA A 27 -26.71 -6.79 25.14
C ALA A 27 -26.57 -8.16 24.44
N VAL A 28 -27.71 -8.83 24.32
CA VAL A 28 -27.91 -10.08 23.59
C VAL A 28 -27.52 -9.88 22.14
N SER A 29 -26.64 -10.75 21.64
CA SER A 29 -26.28 -10.83 20.22
C SER A 29 -27.48 -11.31 19.40
N PRO A 30 -27.94 -10.60 18.35
CA PRO A 30 -28.80 -11.21 17.35
C PRO A 30 -27.90 -11.83 16.28
N ALA A 31 -27.57 -13.11 16.46
CA ALA A 31 -27.27 -13.97 15.33
C ALA A 31 -28.59 -14.23 14.59
N GLY A 32 -28.71 -13.76 13.35
CA GLY A 32 -29.83 -14.12 12.50
C GLY A 32 -30.41 -13.00 11.63
N LEU A 33 -29.58 -12.27 10.89
CA LEU A 33 -30.03 -11.72 9.61
C LEU A 33 -28.95 -11.98 8.58
N GLY A 34 -29.33 -12.75 7.56
CA GLY A 34 -28.44 -13.25 6.53
C GLY A 34 -27.61 -12.13 5.93
N GLN A 35 -26.29 -12.33 5.95
CA GLN A 35 -25.38 -11.64 5.07
C GLN A 35 -25.70 -12.08 3.64
N HIS A 36 -26.71 -11.46 3.02
CA HIS A 36 -26.63 -11.23 1.58
C HIS A 36 -25.47 -10.25 1.39
N SER A 37 -24.27 -10.81 1.28
CA SER A 37 -23.18 -10.16 0.58
C SER A 37 -23.76 -9.83 -0.80
N GLN A 38 -24.17 -8.58 -0.99
CA GLN A 38 -24.36 -8.04 -2.32
C GLN A 38 -22.98 -8.09 -2.96
N ALA A 39 -22.67 -9.22 -3.59
CA ALA A 39 -21.63 -9.28 -4.58
C ALA A 39 -21.96 -8.15 -5.57
N ALA A 40 -21.14 -7.10 -5.56
CA ALA A 40 -21.23 -6.05 -6.54
C ALA A 40 -21.38 -6.72 -7.91
N PRO A 41 -22.35 -6.31 -8.76
CA PRO A 41 -22.63 -6.99 -10.01
C PRO A 41 -21.31 -7.21 -10.75
N ASN A 42 -20.95 -8.47 -10.94
CA ASN A 42 -19.76 -8.87 -11.67
C ASN A 42 -20.06 -8.57 -13.14
N PHE A 43 -19.90 -7.31 -13.53
CA PHE A 43 -20.00 -6.91 -14.92
C PHE A 43 -18.89 -7.68 -15.67
N PRO A 44 -19.20 -8.38 -16.78
CA PRO A 44 -18.19 -9.13 -17.55
C PRO A 44 -17.01 -8.25 -17.99
N CYS A 45 -17.21 -6.94 -18.06
CA CYS A 45 -16.18 -5.97 -18.38
C CYS A 45 -15.26 -5.59 -17.21
N ARG A 46 -15.58 -5.91 -15.94
CA ARG A 46 -14.82 -5.42 -14.77
C ARG A 46 -13.37 -5.90 -14.77
N ASP A 47 -13.13 -7.16 -15.12
CA ASP A 47 -11.77 -7.71 -15.21
C ASP A 47 -11.01 -7.12 -16.40
N SER A 48 -11.69 -6.88 -17.52
CA SER A 48 -11.10 -6.22 -18.69
C SER A 48 -10.73 -4.76 -18.38
N CYS A 49 -11.64 -4.01 -17.74
CA CYS A 49 -11.41 -2.65 -17.25
C CYS A 49 -10.25 -2.61 -16.26
N GLN A 50 -10.17 -3.56 -15.31
CA GLN A 50 -9.07 -3.64 -14.36
C GLN A 50 -7.72 -3.84 -15.05
N LYS A 51 -7.67 -4.68 -16.09
CA LYS A 51 -6.46 -4.86 -16.93
C LYS A 51 -6.13 -3.58 -17.69
N GLY A 52 -7.14 -2.89 -18.25
CA GLY A 52 -6.98 -1.60 -18.92
C GLY A 52 -6.39 -0.53 -18.00
N TRP A 53 -6.89 -0.41 -16.77
CA TRP A 53 -6.35 0.52 -15.77
C TRP A 53 -4.90 0.18 -15.37
N ARG A 54 -4.56 -1.10 -15.26
CA ARG A 54 -3.17 -1.53 -14.98
C ARG A 54 -2.24 -1.20 -16.14
N LEU A 55 -2.67 -1.42 -17.38
CA LEU A 55 -1.92 -1.00 -18.55
C LEU A 55 -1.70 0.52 -18.55
N LEU A 56 -2.77 1.28 -18.29
CA LEU A 56 -2.68 2.74 -18.21
C LEU A 56 -1.75 3.22 -17.08
N TYR A 57 -1.75 2.52 -15.93
CA TYR A 57 -0.82 2.80 -14.83
C TYR A 57 0.65 2.67 -15.25
N ILE A 58 0.96 1.64 -16.05
CA ILE A 58 2.29 1.49 -16.64
C ILE A 58 2.50 2.64 -17.64
N LEU A 59 1.64 2.83 -18.64
CA LEU A 59 1.86 3.83 -19.69
C LEU A 59 2.08 5.25 -19.14
N THR A 60 1.27 5.67 -18.17
CA THR A 60 1.36 6.98 -17.50
C THR A 60 2.64 7.19 -16.71
N ALA A 61 3.37 6.11 -16.35
CA ALA A 61 4.64 6.20 -15.65
C ALA A 61 5.86 6.31 -16.58
N TYR A 62 5.71 5.94 -17.87
CA TYR A 62 6.84 5.75 -18.79
C TYR A 62 6.87 6.79 -19.91
N TYR A 63 5.73 7.09 -20.50
CA TYR A 63 5.70 7.85 -21.74
C TYR A 63 5.20 9.27 -21.52
N ARG A 64 6.01 10.24 -21.99
CA ARG A 64 5.51 11.60 -22.19
C ARG A 64 4.48 11.56 -23.32
N CYS A 65 3.25 11.88 -22.97
CA CYS A 65 2.16 12.03 -23.91
C CYS A 65 2.44 13.21 -24.86
N SER A 66 2.01 13.11 -26.13
CA SER A 66 2.13 14.22 -27.08
C SER A 66 1.37 15.45 -26.57
N GLU A 67 1.82 16.65 -26.97
CA GLU A 67 1.16 17.90 -26.58
C GLU A 67 -0.32 17.93 -26.94
N VAL A 68 -0.68 17.26 -28.05
CA VAL A 68 -2.07 17.14 -28.51
C VAL A 68 -2.91 16.26 -27.59
N LEU A 69 -2.41 15.09 -27.18
CA LEU A 69 -3.17 14.13 -26.37
C LEU A 69 -3.14 14.49 -24.87
N ARG A 70 -2.13 15.24 -24.41
CA ARG A 70 -1.94 15.63 -23.01
C ARG A 70 -3.19 16.21 -22.33
N PRO A 71 -3.86 17.26 -22.85
CA PRO A 71 -4.99 17.86 -22.17
C PRO A 71 -6.16 16.88 -22.02
N PHE A 72 -6.41 16.05 -23.03
CA PHE A 72 -7.49 15.05 -23.00
C PHE A 72 -7.22 13.95 -21.98
N LEU A 73 -5.99 13.44 -21.95
CA LEU A 73 -5.60 12.39 -21.01
C LEU A 73 -5.62 12.91 -19.56
N LEU A 74 -5.14 14.13 -19.32
CA LEU A 74 -5.17 14.73 -18.00
C LEU A 74 -6.61 14.93 -17.50
N ALA A 75 -7.49 15.49 -18.35
CA ALA A 75 -8.90 15.70 -18.01
C ALA A 75 -9.62 14.37 -17.73
N PHE A 76 -9.36 13.34 -18.53
CA PHE A 76 -9.89 12.00 -18.30
C PHE A 76 -9.45 11.44 -16.93
N LEU A 77 -8.16 11.51 -16.61
CA LEU A 77 -7.63 11.00 -15.35
C LEU A 77 -8.18 11.77 -14.14
N GLN A 78 -8.26 13.10 -14.22
CA GLN A 78 -8.85 13.96 -13.19
C GLN A 78 -10.33 13.67 -12.96
N GLY A 79 -11.10 13.47 -14.03
CA GLY A 79 -12.52 13.08 -13.92
C GLY A 79 -12.70 11.72 -13.24
N ALA A 80 -11.82 10.77 -13.54
CA ALA A 80 -11.85 9.43 -12.97
C ALA A 80 -11.28 9.34 -11.54
N SER A 81 -10.40 10.27 -11.13
CA SER A 81 -9.77 10.30 -9.81
C SER A 81 -10.45 11.27 -8.83
N GLY A 82 -11.18 12.28 -9.31
CA GLY A 82 -11.85 13.27 -8.48
C GLY A 82 -13.11 12.77 -7.77
N ARG A 83 -13.55 11.54 -8.09
CA ARG A 83 -14.83 10.97 -7.65
C ARG A 83 -14.58 9.64 -6.89
N PRO A 84 -14.49 9.66 -5.55
CA PRO A 84 -14.22 8.48 -4.74
C PRO A 84 -15.23 7.34 -4.89
N GLU A 85 -16.45 7.67 -5.32
CA GLU A 85 -17.56 6.73 -5.54
C GLU A 85 -17.42 5.90 -6.82
N LEU A 86 -16.53 6.31 -7.75
CA LEU A 86 -16.35 5.58 -9.00
C LEU A 86 -15.53 4.29 -8.79
N PRO A 87 -15.86 3.21 -9.53
CA PRO A 87 -15.01 2.04 -9.60
C PRO A 87 -13.59 2.42 -10.01
N PHE A 88 -12.60 1.70 -9.49
CA PHE A 88 -11.19 1.88 -9.83
C PHE A 88 -10.57 3.24 -9.43
N HIS A 89 -11.26 4.05 -8.61
CA HIS A 89 -10.75 5.34 -8.10
C HIS A 89 -9.29 5.27 -7.59
N GLY A 90 -8.92 4.20 -6.87
CA GLY A 90 -7.56 4.05 -6.36
C GLY A 90 -6.48 3.99 -7.45
N ILE A 91 -6.74 3.26 -8.55
CA ILE A 91 -5.78 3.14 -9.66
C ILE A 91 -5.85 4.33 -10.60
N SER A 92 -7.03 4.93 -10.82
CA SER A 92 -7.14 6.16 -11.62
C SER A 92 -6.37 7.31 -10.98
N LYS A 93 -6.49 7.50 -9.66
CA LYS A 93 -5.71 8.48 -8.89
C LYS A 93 -4.21 8.22 -8.96
N ALA A 94 -3.80 6.94 -8.95
CA ALA A 94 -2.40 6.58 -9.09
C ALA A 94 -1.87 6.86 -10.51
N CYS A 95 -2.66 6.58 -11.57
CA CYS A 95 -2.33 6.95 -12.95
C CYS A 95 -2.18 8.46 -13.12
N GLU A 96 -3.07 9.25 -12.52
CA GLU A 96 -3.01 10.71 -12.54
C GLU A 96 -1.73 11.24 -11.88
N GLN A 97 -1.35 10.70 -10.71
CA GLN A 97 -0.11 11.04 -10.02
C GLN A 97 1.13 10.67 -10.83
N ASN A 98 1.15 9.45 -11.39
CA ASN A 98 2.22 9.00 -12.28
C ASN A 98 2.36 9.93 -13.47
N PHE A 99 1.25 10.26 -14.13
CA PHE A 99 1.25 11.10 -15.32
C PHE A 99 1.83 12.50 -15.03
N ARG A 100 1.44 13.13 -13.92
CA ARG A 100 2.03 14.43 -13.51
C ARG A 100 3.53 14.33 -13.26
N LYS A 101 3.97 13.32 -12.53
CA LYS A 101 5.40 13.08 -12.27
C LYS A 101 6.17 12.86 -13.57
N THR A 102 5.64 12.06 -14.48
CA THR A 102 6.24 11.79 -15.81
C THR A 102 6.32 13.05 -16.68
N LEU A 103 5.34 13.95 -16.60
CA LEU A 103 5.42 15.24 -17.27
C LEU A 103 6.51 16.14 -16.68
N GLN A 104 6.65 16.15 -15.36
CA GLN A 104 7.60 17.00 -14.65
C GLN A 104 9.06 16.51 -14.75
N PHE A 105 9.30 15.23 -14.42
CA PHE A 105 10.66 14.67 -14.26
C PHE A 105 11.09 13.79 -15.44
N GLY A 106 10.21 13.58 -16.41
CA GLY A 106 10.37 12.51 -17.39
C GLY A 106 9.90 11.17 -16.85
N GLY A 107 9.40 10.34 -17.76
CA GLY A 107 8.93 9.00 -17.40
C GLY A 107 10.09 8.07 -17.05
N ARG A 108 9.74 6.90 -16.52
CA ARG A 108 10.71 5.83 -16.24
C ARG A 108 11.47 5.44 -17.51
N SER A 109 12.77 5.26 -17.36
CA SER A 109 13.68 4.80 -18.41
C SER A 109 13.80 3.27 -18.46
N LEU A 110 13.50 2.58 -17.36
CA LEU A 110 13.57 1.12 -17.27
C LEU A 110 12.21 0.48 -17.05
N PHE A 111 11.92 -0.52 -17.87
CA PHE A 111 10.72 -1.35 -17.78
C PHE A 111 10.59 -2.03 -16.41
N PRO A 112 9.36 -2.33 -15.96
CA PRO A 112 9.15 -2.92 -14.66
C PRO A 112 9.69 -4.36 -14.67
N SER A 113 10.38 -4.73 -13.60
CA SER A 113 10.84 -6.10 -13.37
C SER A 113 9.66 -7.08 -13.26
N SER A 114 9.93 -8.37 -13.43
CA SER A 114 8.89 -9.40 -13.24
C SER A 114 8.28 -9.37 -11.84
N MET A 115 9.05 -8.96 -10.82
CA MET A 115 8.56 -8.80 -9.44
C MET A 115 7.58 -7.62 -9.33
N GLU A 116 7.92 -6.47 -9.91
CA GLU A 116 7.03 -5.29 -9.96
C GLU A 116 5.73 -5.63 -10.70
N LEU A 117 5.81 -6.34 -11.83
CA LEU A 117 4.63 -6.76 -12.59
C LEU A 117 3.73 -7.70 -11.77
N LYS A 118 4.30 -8.72 -11.12
CA LYS A 118 3.54 -9.62 -10.24
C LYS A 118 2.86 -8.84 -9.10
N ALA A 119 3.55 -7.88 -8.51
CA ALA A 119 3.00 -7.02 -7.46
C ALA A 119 1.84 -6.15 -7.96
N MET A 120 1.98 -5.55 -9.14
CA MET A 120 0.95 -4.74 -9.78
C MET A 120 -0.30 -5.56 -10.12
N VAL A 121 -0.13 -6.79 -10.60
CA VAL A 121 -1.24 -7.73 -10.85
C VAL A 121 -1.95 -8.12 -9.55
N ALA A 122 -1.24 -8.15 -8.42
CA ALA A 122 -1.81 -8.32 -7.09
C ALA A 122 -2.39 -7.02 -6.50
N GLY A 123 -2.46 -5.93 -7.27
CA GLY A 123 -3.02 -4.65 -6.83
C GLY A 123 -2.10 -3.82 -5.93
N ARG A 124 -0.81 -4.17 -5.85
CA ARG A 124 0.19 -3.41 -5.10
C ARG A 124 0.82 -2.36 -6.02
N SER A 125 0.80 -1.11 -5.59
CA SER A 125 1.34 0.04 -6.34
C SER A 125 2.59 0.65 -5.68
N ALA A 126 3.15 -0.04 -4.68
CA ALA A 126 4.30 0.42 -3.93
C ALA A 126 5.10 -0.71 -3.29
N LYS A 127 6.39 -0.47 -3.12
CA LYS A 127 7.38 -1.32 -2.47
C LYS A 127 7.83 -0.67 -1.17
N ARG A 128 7.93 -1.44 -0.08
CA ARG A 128 8.59 -0.99 1.14
C ARG A 128 10.10 -1.16 0.95
N GLN A 129 10.85 -0.07 0.95
CA GLN A 129 12.27 -0.05 0.69
C GLN A 129 13.00 0.43 1.95
N LEU A 130 14.06 -0.27 2.32
CA LEU A 130 14.97 0.14 3.38
C LEU A 130 15.92 1.21 2.84
N PHE A 131 16.03 2.29 3.59
CA PHE A 131 16.98 3.39 3.44
C PHE A 131 17.86 3.44 4.69
N LEU A 132 19.15 3.67 4.47
CA LEU A 132 20.14 3.78 5.53
C LEU A 132 20.52 5.26 5.67
N LEU A 133 20.32 5.81 6.86
CA LEU A 133 20.77 7.15 7.22
C LEU A 133 22.17 7.08 7.86
N PRO A 134 22.92 8.20 7.85
CA PRO A 134 24.17 8.29 8.60
C PRO A 134 24.01 7.85 10.05
N GLY A 135 25.02 7.17 10.59
CA GLY A 135 24.97 6.59 11.94
C GLY A 135 24.28 5.21 12.01
N GLY A 136 24.02 4.56 10.87
CA GLY A 136 23.47 3.20 10.82
C GLY A 136 21.98 3.12 11.14
N ILE A 137 21.27 4.24 11.03
CA ILE A 137 19.83 4.30 11.31
C ILE A 137 19.07 3.76 10.09
N GLU A 138 18.23 2.76 10.34
CA GLU A 138 17.40 2.12 9.32
C GLU A 138 16.01 2.79 9.24
N ARG A 139 15.60 3.18 8.03
CA ARG A 139 14.27 3.74 7.75
C ARG A 139 13.59 3.04 6.60
N HIS A 140 12.31 2.73 6.76
CA HIS A 140 11.54 2.07 5.72
C HIS A 140 10.55 3.04 5.10
N LEU A 141 10.76 3.38 3.84
CA LEU A 141 9.83 4.22 3.08
C LEU A 141 9.05 3.41 2.05
N LYS A 142 7.91 3.95 1.65
CA LYS A 142 7.05 3.35 0.64
C LYS A 142 7.33 3.99 -0.73
N ILE A 143 8.07 3.28 -1.56
CA ILE A 143 8.44 3.73 -2.91
C ILE A 143 7.37 3.31 -3.91
N LYS A 144 6.91 4.27 -4.73
CA LYS A 144 5.94 4.06 -5.81
C LYS A 144 6.66 4.02 -7.16
N THR A 145 5.93 3.62 -8.20
CA THR A 145 6.47 3.47 -9.56
C THR A 145 7.18 4.73 -10.08
N CYS A 146 6.60 5.92 -9.86
CA CYS A 146 7.15 7.21 -10.31
C CYS A 146 7.83 8.02 -9.20
N SER A 147 8.18 7.40 -8.07
CA SER A 147 8.95 8.08 -7.02
C SER A 147 10.32 8.50 -7.59
N VAL A 148 10.66 9.77 -7.41
CA VAL A 148 11.99 10.31 -7.75
C VAL A 148 12.84 10.45 -6.49
N ALA A 149 14.16 10.65 -6.64
CA ALA A 149 15.08 10.81 -5.51
C ALA A 149 14.64 11.92 -4.55
N GLN A 150 14.17 13.04 -5.12
CA GLN A 150 13.63 14.16 -4.38
C GLN A 150 12.46 13.75 -3.46
N ASP A 151 11.52 12.91 -3.92
CA ASP A 151 10.38 12.47 -3.09
C ASP A 151 10.85 11.76 -1.80
N VAL A 152 11.90 10.96 -1.95
CA VAL A 152 12.47 10.17 -0.85
C VAL A 152 13.24 11.08 0.11
N ILE A 153 14.03 12.00 -0.41
CA ILE A 153 14.79 12.97 0.40
C ILE A 153 13.83 13.83 1.22
N GLU A 154 12.80 14.40 0.58
CA GLU A 154 11.79 15.21 1.26
C GLU A 154 11.07 14.41 2.36
N GLU A 155 10.70 13.16 2.10
CA GLU A 155 10.03 12.30 3.09
C GLU A 155 10.95 12.01 4.29
N LEU A 156 12.22 11.64 4.06
CA LEU A 156 13.20 11.39 5.12
C LEU A 156 13.50 12.66 5.93
N CYS A 157 13.73 13.79 5.27
CA CYS A 157 14.00 15.07 5.92
C CYS A 157 12.80 15.51 6.77
N CYS A 158 11.58 15.36 6.26
CA CYS A 158 10.37 15.65 7.03
C CYS A 158 10.25 14.79 8.29
N GLU A 159 10.54 13.48 8.20
CA GLU A 159 10.59 12.59 9.38
C GLU A 159 11.64 13.00 10.42
N MET A 160 12.73 13.63 9.97
CA MET A 160 13.80 14.16 10.83
C MET A 160 13.51 15.59 11.36
N GLY A 161 12.36 16.19 11.01
CA GLY A 161 12.01 17.55 11.40
C GLY A 161 12.70 18.63 10.57
N LEU A 162 13.31 18.28 9.44
CA LEU A 162 13.94 19.20 8.50
C LEU A 162 12.94 19.53 7.39
N GLN A 163 12.22 20.65 7.54
CA GLN A 163 11.18 21.08 6.60
C GLN A 163 11.57 22.31 5.77
N ARG A 164 12.79 22.83 5.96
CA ARG A 164 13.28 23.97 5.19
C ARG A 164 13.72 23.50 3.80
N PRO A 165 13.32 24.18 2.71
CA PRO A 165 13.70 23.79 1.36
C PRO A 165 15.21 23.65 1.15
N GLU A 166 16.01 24.53 1.77
CA GLU A 166 17.46 24.49 1.63
C GLU A 166 18.06 23.24 2.27
N ALA A 167 17.37 22.64 3.25
CA ALA A 167 17.85 21.42 3.87
C ALA A 167 17.76 20.22 2.93
N PHE A 168 16.83 20.19 1.98
CA PHE A 168 16.69 19.05 1.05
C PHE A 168 17.85 18.95 0.07
N GLU A 169 18.40 20.09 -0.34
CA GLU A 169 19.55 20.18 -1.26
C GLU A 169 20.87 19.69 -0.64
N GLU A 170 20.93 19.57 0.69
CA GLU A 170 22.11 19.06 1.40
C GLU A 170 22.19 17.52 1.40
N TYR A 171 21.12 16.83 1.01
CA TYR A 171 21.05 15.37 1.01
C TYR A 171 21.10 14.80 -0.40
N ILE A 172 21.79 13.66 -0.51
CA ILE A 172 21.86 12.85 -1.72
C ILE A 172 21.60 11.39 -1.37
N LEU A 173 21.08 10.63 -2.34
CA LEU A 173 20.92 9.20 -2.21
C LEU A 173 22.12 8.49 -2.82
N PHE A 174 22.41 7.29 -2.32
CA PHE A 174 23.42 6.38 -2.88
C PHE A 174 22.83 4.99 -3.03
N VAL A 175 23.27 4.26 -4.06
CA VAL A 175 23.03 2.81 -4.14
C VAL A 175 24.18 2.10 -3.42
N VAL A 176 23.84 1.23 -2.46
CA VAL A 176 24.81 0.29 -1.88
C VAL A 176 24.52 -1.10 -2.47
N THR A 177 25.53 -1.71 -3.10
CA THR A 177 25.43 -3.08 -3.63
C THR A 177 26.42 -4.00 -2.89
N ASP A 178 26.02 -5.27 -2.70
CA ASP A 178 26.76 -6.29 -1.92
C ASP A 178 28.12 -6.67 -2.52
N ARG A 179 28.40 -6.27 -3.77
CA ARG A 179 29.72 -6.41 -4.38
C ARG A 179 30.54 -5.15 -4.10
N GLY A 180 31.08 -5.06 -2.88
CA GLY A 180 31.86 -3.93 -2.40
C GLY A 180 32.72 -3.26 -3.48
N GLU A 181 32.76 -1.92 -3.43
CA GLU A 181 33.34 -0.96 -4.39
C GLU A 181 32.31 -0.41 -5.41
N GLY A 182 31.52 0.57 -4.98
CA GLY A 182 30.73 1.41 -5.89
C GLY A 182 29.67 2.25 -5.19
N LEU A 183 30.06 3.37 -4.57
CA LEU A 183 29.12 4.47 -4.27
C LEU A 183 28.74 5.11 -5.60
N LEU A 184 27.61 4.71 -6.16
CA LEU A 184 27.02 5.42 -7.29
C LEU A 184 26.14 6.54 -6.74
N ASP A 185 26.58 7.78 -6.95
CA ASP A 185 25.75 8.96 -6.76
C ASP A 185 24.45 8.79 -7.51
N VAL A 186 23.36 9.14 -6.85
CA VAL A 186 22.04 9.17 -7.45
C VAL A 186 21.82 10.59 -7.92
N PRO A 187 21.85 10.84 -9.24
CA PRO A 187 21.59 12.18 -9.71
C PRO A 187 20.21 12.64 -9.22
N PRO A 188 20.05 13.94 -8.92
CA PRO A 188 18.77 14.52 -8.49
C PRO A 188 17.65 14.32 -9.52
N ASP A 189 17.99 13.98 -10.78
CA ASP A 189 17.08 13.56 -11.85
C ASP A 189 17.23 12.06 -12.22
N PRO A 190 16.14 11.37 -12.61
CA PRO A 190 15.93 9.97 -12.24
C PRO A 190 16.58 8.98 -13.20
N LYS A 191 17.61 8.27 -12.71
CA LYS A 191 17.95 6.92 -13.18
C LYS A 191 18.37 6.03 -12.00
N TRP A 192 17.51 5.89 -10.99
CA TRP A 192 17.77 4.93 -9.93
C TRP A 192 17.33 3.52 -10.31
N VAL A 193 18.26 2.57 -10.24
CA VAL A 193 18.06 1.15 -10.55
C VAL A 193 18.58 0.33 -9.37
N PRO A 194 17.70 -0.32 -8.59
CA PRO A 194 18.14 -1.41 -7.72
C PRO A 194 18.16 -2.70 -8.54
N GLU A 195 19.30 -3.01 -9.13
CA GLU A 195 19.62 -4.38 -9.55
C GLU A 195 19.72 -5.25 -8.30
N GLY A 196 18.70 -6.07 -8.06
CA GLY A 196 18.75 -7.14 -7.09
C GLY A 196 19.60 -8.28 -7.66
N GLY A 197 20.75 -8.53 -7.03
CA GLY A 197 21.55 -9.71 -7.28
C GLY A 197 20.85 -11.01 -6.87
N SER A 198 21.33 -12.09 -7.51
CA SER A 198 21.11 -13.51 -7.21
C SER A 198 19.87 -14.17 -7.80
N ALA A 199 20.03 -14.64 -9.04
CA ALA A 199 19.53 -15.95 -9.45
C ALA A 199 20.74 -16.85 -9.73
N ALA A 200 21.31 -17.42 -8.67
CA ALA A 200 22.11 -18.65 -8.75
C ALA A 200 21.29 -19.78 -8.11
N ARG A 201 20.64 -20.57 -8.97
CA ARG A 201 20.49 -22.03 -8.89
C ARG A 201 19.81 -22.53 -10.15
#